data_AF-A0ABD5HSC1-F1
#
_entry.id   AF-A0ABD5HSC1-F1
#
_cell.length_a   1.000
_cell.length_b   1.000
_cell.length_c   1.000
_cell.angle_alpha   90.00
_cell.angle_beta   90.00
_cell.angle_gamma   90.00
#
_symmetry.space_group_name_H-M   'P 1'
#
loop_
_entity.id
_entity.type
_entity.pdbx_description
1 polymer ?
#
loop_
_entity_poly.entity_id
_entity_poly.type
_entity_poly.pdbx_seq_one_letter_code
_entity_poly.pdbx_strand_id
1 'polypeptide(L)'
;MCKCPFHDDKEDSMVVNVSSDNCWCYAGCGDGKQIDHFSGLMLLHGWTNTEAQNYLLKALNLNVNLNRKAMQKEIAKQKVIHKKMQQMKDLENALLQALLNREKEFKQLLQLFEFTCESEMFYEIYHKLPILEYEIDILLSDNVQMKYEVMKYYLGGIEKYKRYFSN
;
A
#
# COMPACT_ATOMS: atom_id res chain seq x y z
N MET A 1 10.63 -31.14 -6.38
CA MET A 1 10.83 -31.56 -4.98
C MET A 1 12.18 -32.26 -4.91
N CYS A 2 12.85 -32.21 -3.77
CA CYS A 2 14.13 -32.87 -3.55
C CYS A 2 14.27 -33.28 -2.08
N LYS A 3 15.30 -34.08 -1.77
CA LYS A 3 15.67 -34.38 -0.39
C LYS A 3 16.05 -33.11 0.37
N CYS A 4 15.55 -33.01 1.60
CA CYS A 4 15.90 -31.90 2.47
C CYS A 4 17.36 -32.02 2.91
N PRO A 5 18.17 -30.94 2.82
CA PRO A 5 19.53 -30.94 3.34
C PRO A 5 19.59 -30.64 4.86
N PHE A 6 18.46 -30.31 5.50
CA PHE A 6 18.41 -29.89 6.90
C PHE A 6 18.09 -31.03 7.87
N HIS A 7 17.67 -32.19 7.37
CA HIS A 7 17.44 -33.40 8.15
C HIS A 7 17.58 -34.64 7.26
N ASP A 8 17.81 -35.79 7.88
CA ASP A 8 17.91 -37.05 7.14
C ASP A 8 16.51 -37.59 6.83
N ASP A 9 16.21 -37.72 5.55
CA ASP A 9 14.90 -38.13 5.06
C ASP A 9 15.04 -39.19 3.96
N LYS A 10 14.15 -40.19 4.02
CA LYS A 10 14.11 -41.27 3.01
C LYS A 10 13.55 -40.77 1.69
N GLU A 11 12.50 -39.95 1.77
CA GLU A 11 11.74 -39.40 0.64
C GLU A 11 12.05 -37.92 0.40
N ASP A 12 11.68 -37.43 -0.79
CA ASP A 12 11.78 -36.00 -1.11
C ASP A 12 10.77 -35.18 -0.29
N SER A 13 11.26 -34.22 0.50
CA SER A 13 10.45 -33.41 1.41
C SER A 13 10.66 -31.90 1.27
N MET A 14 11.58 -31.46 0.40
CA MET A 14 11.91 -30.06 0.16
C MET A 14 11.33 -29.54 -1.16
N VAL A 15 10.71 -28.37 -1.12
CA VAL A 15 10.29 -27.57 -2.28
C VAL A 15 11.16 -26.32 -2.34
N VAL A 16 11.80 -26.08 -3.49
CA VAL A 16 12.60 -24.86 -3.73
C VAL A 16 11.81 -23.95 -4.67
N ASN A 17 11.47 -22.75 -4.19
CA ASN A 17 10.71 -21.75 -4.92
C ASN A 17 11.65 -20.69 -5.50
N VAL A 18 12.16 -20.92 -6.71
CA VAL A 18 13.13 -20.03 -7.37
C VAL A 18 12.56 -18.63 -7.60
N SER A 19 11.26 -18.49 -7.86
CA SER A 19 10.62 -17.18 -8.09
C SER A 19 10.53 -16.31 -6.84
N SER A 20 10.65 -16.91 -5.65
CA SER A 20 10.42 -16.24 -4.37
C SER A 20 11.62 -16.38 -3.42
N ASP A 21 12.77 -16.83 -3.95
CA ASP A 21 14.05 -16.91 -3.25
C ASP A 21 13.97 -17.61 -1.88
N ASN A 22 13.14 -18.66 -1.79
CA ASN A 22 12.93 -19.43 -0.58
C ASN A 22 12.74 -20.92 -0.85
N CYS A 23 12.71 -21.70 0.22
CA CYS A 23 12.35 -23.11 0.19
C CYS A 23 11.42 -23.47 1.36
N TRP A 24 10.77 -24.63 1.26
CA TRP A 24 9.86 -25.14 2.27
C TRP A 24 10.05 -26.65 2.45
N CYS A 25 10.14 -27.10 3.70
CA CYS A 25 10.24 -28.51 4.03
C CYS A 25 8.94 -29.03 4.67
N TYR A 26 8.35 -30.07 4.08
CA TYR A 26 7.14 -30.69 4.60
C TYR A 26 7.33 -31.42 5.94
N ALA A 27 8.57 -31.80 6.28
CA ALA A 27 8.90 -32.40 7.57
C ALA A 27 8.98 -31.38 8.73
N GLY A 28 8.88 -30.08 8.44
CA GLY A 28 8.77 -29.03 9.46
C GLY A 28 10.07 -28.30 9.81
N CYS A 29 11.14 -28.42 9.01
CA CYS A 29 12.33 -27.59 9.19
C CYS A 29 12.01 -26.09 9.16
N GLY A 30 12.82 -25.29 9.85
CA GLY A 30 12.60 -23.84 9.94
C GLY A 30 11.32 -23.46 10.69
N ASP A 31 10.96 -24.23 11.71
CA ASP A 31 9.73 -24.06 12.52
C ASP A 31 8.44 -24.09 11.69
N GLY A 32 8.43 -24.89 10.60
CA GLY A 32 7.31 -24.95 9.67
C GLY A 32 7.03 -23.61 9.00
N LYS A 33 8.07 -22.83 8.67
CA LYS A 33 7.98 -21.58 7.90
C LYS A 33 8.79 -21.70 6.61
N GLN A 34 8.57 -20.74 5.70
CA GLN A 34 9.43 -20.58 4.53
C GLN A 34 10.86 -20.27 4.99
N ILE A 35 11.81 -20.99 4.42
CA ILE A 35 13.23 -20.92 4.74
C ILE A 35 13.88 -20.06 3.66
N ASP A 36 14.29 -18.86 4.06
CA ASP A 36 15.09 -17.96 3.22
C ASP A 36 16.59 -18.31 3.31
N HIS A 37 17.41 -17.56 2.57
CA HIS A 37 18.86 -17.76 2.51
C HIS A 37 19.53 -17.70 3.90
N PHE A 38 19.07 -16.81 4.79
CA PHE A 38 19.65 -16.68 6.13
C PHE A 38 19.26 -17.85 7.01
N SER A 39 17.98 -18.20 7.02
CA SER A 39 17.42 -19.29 7.82
C SER A 39 18.00 -20.64 7.39
N GLY A 40 18.21 -20.84 6.08
CA GLY A 40 18.87 -22.03 5.55
C GLY A 40 20.31 -22.19 6.04
N LEU A 41 21.10 -21.12 6.04
CA LEU A 41 22.47 -21.14 6.59
C LEU A 41 22.48 -21.41 8.09
N MET A 42 21.53 -20.83 8.83
CA MET A 42 21.37 -21.09 10.26
C MET A 42 21.05 -22.56 10.53
N LEU A 43 20.15 -23.17 9.74
CA LEU A 43 19.80 -24.58 9.86
C LEU A 43 20.95 -25.52 9.49
N LEU A 44 21.72 -25.21 8.43
CA LEU A 44 22.83 -26.05 7.97
C LEU A 44 24.02 -26.05 8.92
N HIS A 45 24.32 -24.89 9.50
CA HIS A 45 25.57 -24.68 10.24
C HIS A 45 25.37 -24.48 11.74
N GLY A 46 24.13 -24.41 12.22
CA GLY A 46 23.83 -24.04 13.61
C GLY A 46 24.24 -22.60 13.94
N TRP A 47 24.34 -21.73 12.94
CA TRP A 47 24.82 -20.36 13.09
C TRP A 47 23.76 -19.44 13.69
N THR A 48 24.24 -18.38 14.34
CA THR A 48 23.41 -17.21 14.64
C THR A 48 23.09 -16.43 13.36
N ASN A 49 22.03 -15.62 13.40
CA ASN A 49 21.66 -14.77 12.26
C ASN A 49 22.80 -13.82 11.85
N THR A 50 23.57 -13.30 12.81
CA THR A 50 24.73 -12.44 12.57
C THR A 50 25.84 -13.16 11.81
N GLU A 51 26.10 -14.43 12.15
CA GLU A 51 27.13 -15.24 11.46
C GLU A 51 26.71 -15.55 10.02
N ALA A 52 25.45 -15.94 9.82
CA ALA A 52 24.89 -16.15 8.47
C ALA A 52 24.95 -14.88 7.61
N GLN A 53 24.62 -13.72 8.18
CA GLN A 53 24.76 -12.42 7.51
C GLN A 53 26.21 -12.13 7.12
N ASN A 54 27.15 -12.28 8.06
CA ASN A 54 28.56 -12.00 7.82
C ASN A 54 29.15 -12.94 6.75
N TYR A 55 28.74 -14.21 6.73
CA TYR A 55 29.13 -15.16 5.70
C TYR A 55 28.65 -14.70 4.32
N LEU A 56 27.37 -14.35 4.17
CA LEU A 56 26.80 -13.89 2.90
C LEU A 56 27.43 -12.58 2.42
N LEU A 57 27.68 -11.63 3.32
CA LEU A 57 28.36 -10.36 2.98
C LEU A 57 29.75 -10.62 2.41
N LYS A 58 30.52 -11.53 3.01
CA LYS A 58 31.84 -11.94 2.50
C LYS A 58 31.73 -12.70 1.18
N ALA A 59 30.85 -13.69 1.10
CA ALA A 59 30.68 -14.55 -0.07
C ALA A 59 30.22 -13.77 -1.31
N LEU A 60 29.38 -12.75 -1.11
CA LEU A 60 28.87 -11.88 -2.18
C LEU A 60 29.75 -10.63 -2.41
N ASN A 61 30.87 -10.51 -1.69
CA ASN A 61 31.77 -9.35 -1.72
C ASN A 61 31.04 -8.01 -1.50
N LEU A 62 30.03 -8.02 -0.63
CA LEU A 62 29.22 -6.85 -0.29
C LEU A 62 29.86 -6.13 0.90
N ASN A 63 30.43 -4.95 0.64
CA ASN A 63 30.89 -4.06 1.69
C ASN A 63 29.74 -3.16 2.18
N VAL A 64 28.83 -3.73 2.97
CA VAL A 64 27.72 -2.97 3.55
C VAL A 64 28.22 -2.24 4.78
N ASN A 65 28.53 -0.94 4.63
CA ASN A 65 28.71 -0.06 5.77
C ASN A 65 27.35 0.17 6.44
N LEU A 66 26.97 -0.73 7.35
CA LEU A 66 25.78 -0.63 8.19
C LEU A 66 26.00 0.47 9.24
N ASN A 67 26.05 1.73 8.80
CA ASN A 67 25.87 2.84 9.72
C ASN A 67 24.42 2.77 10.23
N ARG A 68 24.21 2.03 11.33
CA ARG A 68 22.90 1.79 11.95
C ARG A 68 22.13 3.09 12.15
N LYS A 69 22.81 4.20 12.43
CA LYS A 69 22.19 5.52 12.61
C LYS A 69 21.64 6.10 11.29
N ALA A 70 22.36 5.95 10.18
CA ALA A 70 21.90 6.38 8.86
C ALA A 70 20.71 5.52 8.39
N MET A 71 20.80 4.19 8.57
CA MET A 71 19.74 3.26 8.22
C MET A 71 18.47 3.49 9.04
N GLN A 72 18.59 3.67 10.36
CA GLN A 72 17.44 3.98 11.23
C GLN A 72 16.78 5.31 10.85
N LYS A 73 17.57 6.33 10.47
CA LYS A 73 17.05 7.60 9.99
C LYS A 73 16.24 7.42 8.70
N GLU A 74 16.71 6.59 7.78
CA GLU A 74 16.02 6.34 6.51
C GLU A 74 14.73 5.52 6.71
N ILE A 75 14.76 4.47 7.54
CA ILE A 75 13.57 3.72 7.94
C ILE A 75 12.54 4.64 8.59
N ALA A 76 12.96 5.55 9.48
CA ALA A 76 12.06 6.50 10.12
C ALA A 76 11.41 7.46 9.09
N LYS A 77 12.17 7.96 8.11
CA LYS A 77 11.61 8.78 7.03
C LYS A 77 10.58 8.00 6.20
N GLN A 78 10.89 6.78 5.80
CA GLN A 78 9.97 5.94 5.01
C GLN A 78 8.67 5.66 5.77
N LYS A 79 8.74 5.36 7.07
CA LYS A 79 7.54 5.20 7.91
C LYS A 79 6.69 6.46 7.96
N VAL A 80 7.31 7.64 8.05
CA VAL A 80 6.59 8.93 8.04
C VAL A 80 5.93 9.18 6.69
N ILE A 81 6.61 8.89 5.58
CA ILE A 81 6.06 9.03 4.22
C ILE A 81 4.85 8.09 4.06
N HIS A 82 5.02 6.82 4.39
CA HIS A 82 3.96 5.81 4.29
C HIS A 82 2.72 6.19 5.12
N LYS A 83 2.92 6.64 6.37
CA LYS A 83 1.83 7.12 7.22
C LYS A 83 1.07 8.28 6.57
N LYS A 84 1.77 9.23 5.94
CA LYS A 84 1.14 10.38 5.30
C LYS A 84 0.43 10.00 4.00
N MET A 85 0.97 9.07 3.23
CA MET A 85 0.28 8.52 2.05
C MET A 85 -1.01 7.82 2.46
N GLN A 86 -0.98 7.05 3.54
CA GLN A 86 -2.19 6.41 4.06
C GLN A 86 -3.22 7.43 4.50
N GLN A 87 -2.83 8.44 5.28
CA GLN A 87 -3.72 9.54 5.67
C GLN A 87 -4.34 10.25 4.47
N MET A 88 -3.58 10.40 3.38
CA MET A 88 -4.08 11.00 2.16
C MET A 88 -5.13 10.15 1.46
N LYS A 89 -4.87 8.84 1.35
CA LYS A 89 -5.83 7.89 0.80
C LYS A 89 -7.11 7.82 1.63
N ASP A 90 -7.00 7.90 2.95
CA ASP A 90 -8.15 7.92 3.86
C ASP A 90 -9.00 9.19 3.65
N LEU A 91 -8.37 10.35 3.46
CA LEU A 91 -9.04 11.61 3.15
C LEU A 91 -9.71 11.59 1.76
N GLU A 92 -9.03 11.07 0.74
CA GLU A 92 -9.56 10.89 -0.61
C GLU A 92 -10.83 10.03 -0.58
N ASN A 93 -10.76 8.88 0.10
CA ASN A 93 -11.90 7.97 0.26
C ASN A 93 -13.05 8.62 1.03
N ALA A 94 -12.77 9.34 2.12
CA ALA A 94 -13.79 10.02 2.90
C ALA A 94 -14.50 11.11 2.09
N LEU A 95 -13.74 11.87 1.29
CA LEU A 95 -14.30 12.88 0.40
C LEU A 95 -15.16 12.23 -0.69
N LEU A 96 -14.66 11.20 -1.36
CA LEU A 96 -15.40 10.47 -2.38
C LEU A 96 -16.74 9.95 -1.84
N GLN A 97 -16.74 9.36 -0.64
CA GLN A 97 -17.99 8.90 0.00
C GLN A 97 -18.95 10.05 0.31
N ALA A 98 -18.44 11.20 0.77
CA ALA A 98 -19.27 12.37 1.01
C ALA A 98 -19.91 12.89 -0.29
N LEU A 99 -19.15 12.95 -1.39
CA LEU A 99 -19.67 13.40 -2.69
C LEU A 99 -20.69 12.41 -3.28
N LEU A 100 -20.42 11.09 -3.21
CA LEU A 100 -21.37 10.06 -3.64
C LEU A 100 -22.69 10.11 -2.86
N ASN A 101 -22.64 10.32 -1.54
CA ASN A 101 -23.84 10.49 -0.74
C ASN A 101 -24.61 11.75 -1.15
N ARG A 102 -23.89 12.84 -1.43
CA ARG A 102 -24.49 14.10 -1.88
C ARG A 102 -25.15 13.98 -3.26
N GLU A 103 -24.51 13.26 -4.17
CA GLU A 103 -25.03 12.96 -5.50
C GLU A 103 -26.33 12.16 -5.40
N LYS A 104 -26.35 11.14 -4.53
CA LYS A 104 -27.54 10.35 -4.25
C LYS A 104 -28.68 11.22 -3.71
N GLU A 105 -28.41 12.11 -2.75
CA GLU A 105 -29.39 13.07 -2.23
C GLU A 105 -29.94 13.97 -3.34
N PHE A 106 -29.07 14.52 -4.19
CA PHE A 106 -29.47 15.36 -5.33
C PHE A 106 -30.36 14.60 -6.32
N LYS A 107 -30.00 13.37 -6.68
CA LYS A 107 -30.83 12.52 -7.55
C LYS A 107 -32.19 12.21 -6.94
N GLN A 108 -32.25 11.96 -5.63
CA GLN A 108 -33.51 11.75 -4.91
C GLN A 108 -34.36 13.02 -4.89
N LEU A 109 -33.78 14.19 -4.63
CA LEU A 109 -34.50 15.47 -4.64
C LEU A 109 -35.04 15.78 -6.03
N LEU A 110 -34.26 15.56 -7.10
CA LEU A 110 -34.72 15.73 -8.49
C LEU A 110 -35.95 14.88 -8.83
N GLN A 111 -36.08 13.67 -8.29
CA GLN A 111 -37.27 12.83 -8.46
C GLN A 111 -38.51 13.41 -7.76
N LEU A 112 -38.34 14.19 -6.69
CA LEU A 112 -39.45 14.80 -5.94
C LEU A 112 -39.97 16.08 -6.61
N PHE A 113 -39.15 16.75 -7.41
CA PHE A 113 -39.53 18.01 -8.09
C PHE A 113 -40.47 17.82 -9.28
N GLU A 114 -40.77 16.58 -9.72
CA GLU A 114 -41.90 16.35 -10.64
C GLU A 114 -43.25 16.82 -10.04
N PHE A 115 -43.31 17.11 -8.73
CA PHE A 115 -44.54 17.42 -7.99
C PHE A 115 -44.55 18.77 -7.25
N THR A 116 -43.46 19.55 -7.22
CA THR A 116 -43.36 20.76 -6.39
C THR A 116 -42.98 22.03 -7.17
N CYS A 117 -43.61 23.16 -6.85
CA CYS A 117 -43.39 24.47 -7.48
C CYS A 117 -42.09 25.16 -7.05
N GLU A 118 -41.15 24.44 -6.42
CA GLU A 118 -39.92 25.00 -5.83
C GLU A 118 -38.80 25.14 -6.88
N SER A 119 -39.04 26.04 -7.84
CA SER A 119 -38.19 26.24 -9.03
C SER A 119 -36.75 26.65 -8.72
N GLU A 120 -36.50 27.39 -7.63
CA GLU A 120 -35.16 27.88 -7.27
C GLU A 120 -34.25 26.77 -6.73
N MET A 121 -34.76 25.91 -5.83
CA MET A 121 -33.99 24.76 -5.34
C MET A 121 -33.75 23.73 -6.44
N PHE A 122 -34.73 23.55 -7.33
CA PHE A 122 -34.58 22.71 -8.52
C PHE A 122 -33.44 23.22 -9.42
N TYR A 123 -33.42 24.53 -9.72
CA TYR A 123 -32.38 25.17 -10.53
C TYR A 123 -30.99 24.97 -9.94
N GLU A 124 -30.83 25.16 -8.63
CA GLU A 124 -29.53 24.96 -7.98
C GLU A 124 -29.05 23.51 -8.05
N ILE A 125 -29.92 22.54 -7.78
CA ILE A 125 -29.54 21.12 -7.79
C ILE A 125 -29.24 20.65 -9.21
N TYR A 126 -30.06 21.06 -10.17
CA TYR A 126 -29.89 20.71 -11.59
C TYR A 126 -28.54 21.16 -12.14
N HIS A 127 -28.04 22.33 -11.73
CA HIS A 127 -26.74 22.84 -12.17
C HIS A 127 -25.56 22.31 -11.36
N LYS A 128 -25.75 22.01 -10.07
CA LYS A 128 -24.68 21.48 -9.21
C LYS A 128 -24.42 19.99 -9.42
N LEU A 129 -25.43 19.21 -9.81
CA LEU A 129 -25.28 17.76 -9.98
C LEU A 129 -24.22 17.39 -11.04
N PRO A 130 -24.19 17.95 -12.26
CA PRO A 130 -23.16 17.61 -13.25
C PRO A 130 -21.74 17.96 -12.79
N ILE A 131 -21.58 19.04 -12.02
CA ILE A 131 -20.28 19.45 -11.46
C ILE A 131 -19.83 18.40 -10.43
N LEU A 132 -20.73 18.00 -9.55
CA LEU A 132 -20.47 16.98 -8.53
C LEU A 132 -20.11 15.62 -9.16
N GLU A 133 -20.84 15.19 -10.19
CA GLU A 133 -20.57 13.95 -10.94
C GLU A 133 -19.18 14.01 -11.60
N TYR A 134 -18.82 15.13 -12.21
CA TYR A 134 -17.49 15.32 -12.79
C TYR A 134 -16.37 15.27 -11.75
N GLU A 135 -16.57 15.84 -10.56
CA GLU A 135 -15.61 15.78 -9.46
C GLU A 135 -15.46 14.37 -8.89
N ILE A 136 -16.54 13.59 -8.85
CA ILE A 136 -16.51 12.16 -8.49
C ILE A 136 -15.69 11.38 -9.51
N ASP A 137 -15.91 11.60 -10.81
CA ASP A 137 -15.13 10.96 -11.88
C ASP A 137 -13.63 11.27 -11.76
N ILE A 138 -13.28 12.50 -11.40
CA ILE A 138 -11.89 12.88 -11.11
C ILE A 138 -11.32 12.04 -9.94
N LEU A 139 -12.06 11.92 -8.83
CA LEU A 139 -11.62 11.14 -7.66
C LEU A 139 -11.50 9.65 -7.95
N LEU A 140 -12.26 9.11 -8.92
CA LEU A 140 -12.17 7.72 -9.35
C LEU A 140 -11.07 7.48 -10.41
N SER A 141 -10.59 8.52 -11.08
CA SER A 141 -9.56 8.41 -12.12
C SER A 141 -8.17 8.06 -11.57
N ASP A 142 -7.19 7.82 -12.46
CA ASP A 142 -5.77 7.71 -12.07
C ASP A 142 -5.03 9.07 -12.09
N ASN A 143 -5.73 10.18 -12.34
CA ASN A 143 -5.11 11.49 -12.47
C ASN A 143 -4.88 12.15 -11.10
N VAL A 144 -3.71 11.87 -10.54
CA VAL A 144 -3.23 12.37 -9.24
C VAL A 144 -3.33 13.91 -9.12
N GLN A 145 -2.98 14.66 -10.17
CA GLN A 145 -3.01 16.12 -10.13
C GLN A 145 -4.45 16.66 -10.07
N MET A 146 -5.37 16.06 -10.81
CA MET A 146 -6.78 16.49 -10.79
C MET A 146 -7.44 16.14 -9.46
N LYS A 147 -7.15 14.96 -8.90
CA LYS A 147 -7.59 14.59 -7.54
C LYS A 147 -7.17 15.62 -6.51
N TYR A 148 -5.91 16.08 -6.61
CA TYR A 148 -5.39 17.11 -5.71
C TYR A 148 -6.21 18.39 -5.77
N GLU A 149 -6.56 18.89 -6.96
CA GLU A 149 -7.32 20.13 -7.08
C GLU A 149 -8.73 19.99 -6.49
N VAL A 150 -9.41 18.86 -6.71
CA VAL A 150 -10.72 18.57 -6.09
C VAL A 150 -10.60 18.49 -4.57
N MET A 151 -9.65 17.71 -4.05
CA MET A 151 -9.41 17.61 -2.61
C MET A 151 -9.06 18.97 -1.99
N LYS A 152 -8.26 19.78 -2.68
CA LYS A 152 -7.87 21.12 -2.23
C LYS A 152 -9.07 22.05 -2.14
N TYR A 153 -9.99 22.00 -3.11
CA TYR A 153 -11.23 22.77 -3.11
C TYR A 153 -12.09 22.44 -1.88
N TYR A 154 -12.37 21.15 -1.64
CA TYR A 154 -13.26 20.72 -0.56
C TYR A 154 -12.64 20.78 0.84
N LEU A 155 -11.34 20.57 0.96
CA LEU A 155 -10.64 20.50 2.26
C LEU A 155 -9.95 21.81 2.63
N GLY A 156 -10.23 22.91 1.91
CA GLY A 156 -9.82 24.26 2.32
C GLY A 156 -8.33 24.57 2.13
N GLY A 157 -7.72 24.10 1.03
CA GLY A 157 -6.34 24.45 0.69
C GLY A 157 -5.31 23.55 1.34
N ILE A 158 -5.12 22.35 0.78
CA ILE A 158 -4.12 21.40 1.25
C ILE A 158 -2.72 21.70 0.66
N GLU A 159 -2.18 22.88 0.95
CA GLU A 159 -0.89 23.30 0.37
C GLU A 159 0.28 22.43 0.88
N LYS A 160 0.20 21.98 2.14
CA LYS A 160 1.16 21.07 2.79
C LYS A 160 1.32 19.72 2.07
N TYR A 161 0.36 19.33 1.24
CA TYR A 161 0.38 18.02 0.61
C TYR A 161 0.55 18.05 -0.90
N LYS A 162 0.64 19.23 -1.52
CA LYS A 162 0.97 19.39 -2.95
C LYS A 162 2.15 18.51 -3.39
N ARG A 163 3.17 18.41 -2.53
CA ARG A 163 4.36 17.58 -2.72
C ARG A 163 4.14 16.06 -2.84
N TYR A 164 2.96 15.54 -2.48
CA TYR A 164 2.63 14.12 -2.65
C TYR A 164 1.84 13.86 -3.94
N PHE A 165 1.44 14.92 -4.65
CA PHE A 165 0.71 14.86 -5.92
C PHE A 165 1.53 15.39 -7.11
N SER A 166 2.68 16.02 -6.85
CA SER A 166 3.65 16.40 -7.88
C SER A 166 4.58 15.22 -8.16
N ASN A 167 4.54 14.69 -9.39
CA ASN A 167 5.47 13.67 -9.89
C ASN A 167 6.92 14.18 -9.90
#